data_AF-A0A7J9FRY6-F1
#
_entry.id   AF-A0A7J9FRY6-F1
#
_cell.length_a   1.000
_cell.length_b   1.000
_cell.length_c   1.000
_cell.angle_alpha   90.00
_cell.angle_beta   90.00
_cell.angle_gamma   90.00
#
_symmetry.space_group_name_H-M   'P 1'
#
loop_
_entity.id
_entity.type
_entity.pdbx_description
1 polymer ?
#
loop_
_entity_poly.entity_id
_entity_poly.type
_entity_poly.pdbx_seq_one_letter_code
_entity_poly.pdbx_strand_id
1 'polypeptide(L)'
;ALTYERCIGESLSVIIEGEYFEAVTSKEHGGLCREYVPQLDHLDRTIGMQCSEPPHIILRKGLITAIEYRFLSEHMFEYMVDSLLYRPTTEDKCAAAVNVFVQWLNVVGMWNSVGSIYKEWRLKRIEQTWDLFHQKLNKDESGKAYLPAIYNLIQEEYMKELFHDTLGFGVAKMIRRIGGVDHVEDFESIREVSIRADSEAKALELANSHLKEKQQFLAIGEVISPIMQVQS
;
A
#
# COMPACT_ATOMS: atom_id res chain seq x y z
N ALA A 1 -18.24 17.33 7.92
CA ALA A 1 -18.34 17.04 6.48
C ALA A 1 -18.46 18.25 5.59
N LEU A 2 -17.59 18.32 4.57
CA LEU A 2 -17.84 19.06 3.34
C LEU A 2 -18.70 18.17 2.41
N THR A 3 -19.62 18.74 1.63
CA THR A 3 -20.43 18.03 0.62
C THR A 3 -19.73 17.91 -0.74
N TYR A 4 -18.43 18.22 -0.80
CA TYR A 4 -17.67 18.30 -2.02
C TYR A 4 -16.21 17.94 -1.78
N GLU A 5 -15.52 17.56 -2.85
CA GLU A 5 -14.10 17.20 -2.81
C GLU A 5 -13.24 18.44 -2.56
N ARG A 6 -12.53 18.50 -1.43
CA ARG A 6 -11.80 19.72 -1.01
C ARG A 6 -10.77 20.17 -2.05
N CYS A 7 -10.10 19.23 -2.72
CA CYS A 7 -9.06 19.54 -3.70
C CYS A 7 -9.59 20.10 -5.03
N ILE A 8 -10.87 19.84 -5.35
CA ILE A 8 -11.50 20.24 -6.62
C ILE A 8 -12.48 21.41 -6.40
N GLY A 9 -13.11 21.47 -5.22
CA GLY A 9 -14.12 22.46 -4.88
C GLY A 9 -15.55 21.98 -5.16
N GLU A 10 -16.51 22.90 -5.08
CA GLU A 10 -17.95 22.62 -5.15
C GLU A 10 -18.41 21.99 -6.47
N SER A 11 -17.59 22.05 -7.51
CA SER A 11 -17.85 21.44 -8.82
C SER A 11 -17.88 19.92 -8.78
N LEU A 12 -17.27 19.29 -7.76
CA LEU A 12 -17.36 17.85 -7.53
C LEU A 12 -18.04 17.58 -6.18
N SER A 13 -19.34 17.31 -6.24
CA SER A 13 -20.13 16.92 -5.05
C SER A 13 -19.80 15.50 -4.60
N VAL A 14 -19.73 15.30 -3.29
CA VAL A 14 -19.43 14.01 -2.65
C VAL A 14 -20.47 13.72 -1.57
N ILE A 15 -20.87 12.46 -1.45
CA ILE A 15 -21.79 12.00 -0.41
C ILE A 15 -21.06 12.04 0.95
N ILE A 16 -21.66 12.71 1.94
CA ILE A 16 -21.09 12.92 3.29
C ILE A 16 -20.86 11.60 4.07
N GLU A 17 -21.43 10.49 3.64
CA GLU A 17 -21.30 9.19 4.33
C GLU A 17 -19.86 8.68 4.44
N GLY A 18 -18.92 9.20 3.65
CA GLY A 18 -17.50 8.84 3.75
C GLY A 18 -16.92 9.05 5.16
N GLU A 19 -17.32 10.14 5.83
CA GLU A 19 -16.91 10.40 7.23
C GLU A 19 -17.42 9.29 8.17
N TYR A 20 -18.68 8.88 8.02
CA TYR A 20 -19.24 7.80 8.83
C TYR A 20 -18.45 6.50 8.65
N PHE A 21 -18.15 6.09 7.42
CA PHE A 21 -17.38 4.88 7.15
C PHE A 21 -15.93 4.97 7.65
N GLU A 22 -15.28 6.13 7.53
CA GLU A 22 -13.93 6.36 8.06
C GLU A 22 -13.89 6.22 9.59
N ALA A 23 -14.89 6.78 10.28
CA ALA A 23 -14.99 6.73 11.72
C ALA A 23 -15.27 5.31 12.23
N VAL A 24 -16.20 4.60 11.58
CA VAL A 24 -16.51 3.19 11.91
C VAL A 24 -15.28 2.31 11.69
N THR A 25 -14.61 2.45 10.55
CA THR A 25 -13.41 1.66 10.23
C THR A 25 -12.28 1.95 11.22
N SER A 26 -12.02 3.22 11.54
CA SER A 26 -10.98 3.59 12.51
C SER A 26 -11.28 3.06 13.91
N LYS A 27 -12.55 3.06 14.33
CA LYS A 27 -12.96 2.45 15.61
C LYS A 27 -12.78 0.94 15.62
N GLU A 28 -13.21 0.26 14.55
CA GLU A 28 -13.05 -1.19 14.42
C GLU A 28 -11.56 -1.59 14.40
N HIS A 29 -10.76 -0.95 13.55
CA HIS A 29 -9.33 -1.22 13.46
C HIS A 29 -8.61 -0.83 14.76
N GLY A 30 -8.96 0.29 15.40
CA GLY A 30 -8.39 0.68 16.69
C GLY A 30 -8.71 -0.29 17.84
N GLY A 31 -9.80 -1.07 17.72
CA GLY A 31 -10.10 -2.17 18.63
C GLY A 31 -9.27 -3.43 18.38
N LEU A 32 -8.80 -3.64 17.15
CA LEU A 32 -7.99 -4.80 16.75
C LEU A 32 -6.49 -4.53 16.93
N CYS A 33 -6.01 -3.37 16.46
CA CYS A 33 -4.61 -2.99 16.41
C CYS A 33 -4.39 -1.56 16.90
N ARG A 34 -4.64 -1.37 18.20
CA ARG A 34 -4.59 -0.06 18.88
C ARG A 34 -3.27 0.70 18.68
N GLU A 35 -2.15 -0.01 18.55
CA GLU A 35 -0.82 0.58 18.41
C GLU A 35 -0.60 1.25 17.04
N TYR A 36 -1.36 0.86 16.01
CA TYR A 36 -1.16 1.31 14.63
C TYR A 36 -2.27 2.26 14.13
N VAL A 37 -3.28 2.53 14.96
CA VAL A 37 -4.44 3.36 14.59
C VAL A 37 -4.67 4.47 15.62
N PRO A 38 -4.75 5.74 15.19
CA PRO A 38 -5.09 6.85 16.08
C PRO A 38 -6.42 6.61 16.79
N GLN A 39 -6.48 6.97 18.06
CA GLN A 39 -7.70 6.79 18.83
C GLN A 39 -8.71 7.90 18.50
N LEU A 40 -9.99 7.54 18.52
CA LEU A 40 -11.08 8.50 18.33
C LEU A 40 -11.58 8.95 19.71
N ASP A 41 -11.54 10.26 19.96
CA ASP A 41 -12.02 10.84 21.22
C ASP A 41 -13.55 10.88 21.25
N HIS A 42 -14.18 11.30 20.14
CA HIS A 42 -15.63 11.45 20.01
C HIS A 42 -16.12 11.09 18.60
N LEU A 43 -17.23 10.34 18.54
CA LEU A 43 -17.91 9.95 17.30
C LEU A 43 -19.30 10.57 17.27
N ASP A 44 -19.43 11.74 16.65
CA ASP A 44 -20.70 12.43 16.35
C ASP A 44 -20.82 12.64 14.82
N ARG A 45 -21.69 13.55 14.33
CA ARG A 45 -21.61 14.03 12.91
C ARG A 45 -20.30 14.78 12.58
N THR A 46 -19.34 14.79 13.49
CA THR A 46 -18.00 15.33 13.35
C THR A 46 -17.05 14.35 14.00
N ILE A 47 -16.01 13.93 13.28
CA ILE A 47 -15.00 13.00 13.77
C ILE A 47 -13.90 13.80 14.45
N GLY A 48 -13.71 13.59 15.75
CA GLY A 48 -12.51 14.05 16.45
C GLY A 48 -11.49 12.92 16.48
N MET A 49 -10.43 13.03 15.68
CA MET A 49 -9.30 12.10 15.73
C MET A 49 -8.23 12.67 16.66
N GLN A 50 -7.73 11.84 17.59
CA GLN A 50 -6.62 12.23 18.44
C GLN A 50 -5.37 12.39 17.55
N CYS A 51 -4.91 13.63 17.38
CA CYS A 51 -3.64 13.88 16.68
C CYS A 51 -2.50 13.30 17.53
N SER A 52 -1.70 12.40 16.96
CA SER A 52 -0.46 11.98 17.57
C SER A 52 0.42 13.21 17.81
N GLU A 53 0.89 13.40 19.05
CA GLU A 53 1.76 14.53 19.36
C GLU A 53 3.05 14.46 18.50
N PRO A 54 3.64 15.62 18.13
CA PRO A 54 4.90 15.67 17.40
C PRO A 54 5.95 14.74 18.04
N PRO A 55 6.82 14.06 17.25
CA PRO A 55 7.26 14.43 15.91
C PRO A 55 6.78 13.51 14.78
N HIS A 56 5.52 13.06 14.78
CA HIS A 56 4.99 12.21 13.71
C HIS A 56 4.87 12.97 12.38
N ILE A 57 5.31 12.34 11.28
CA ILE A 57 5.17 12.85 9.91
C ILE A 57 4.47 11.83 9.02
N ILE A 58 3.85 12.30 7.93
CA ILE A 58 3.31 11.42 6.90
C ILE A 58 4.45 10.61 6.28
N LEU A 59 4.29 9.27 6.22
CA LEU A 59 5.31 8.34 5.72
C LEU A 59 5.92 8.80 4.37
N ARG A 60 5.09 9.23 3.41
CA ARG A 60 5.54 9.75 2.12
C ARG A 60 6.57 10.88 2.25
N LYS A 61 6.36 11.82 3.17
CA LYS A 61 7.31 12.93 3.38
C LYS A 61 8.67 12.39 3.83
N GLY A 62 8.67 11.46 4.78
CA GLY A 62 9.91 10.81 5.21
C GLY A 62 10.57 9.99 4.11
N LEU A 63 9.78 9.33 3.26
CA LEU A 63 10.30 8.55 2.14
C LEU A 63 10.98 9.44 1.08
N ILE A 64 10.40 10.60 0.78
CA ILE A 64 10.97 11.62 -0.12
C ILE A 64 12.28 12.18 0.46
N THR A 65 12.35 12.38 1.78
CA THR A 65 13.56 12.88 2.47
C THR A 65 14.56 11.78 2.85
N ALA A 66 14.40 10.56 2.31
CA ALA A 66 15.31 9.44 2.53
C ALA A 66 15.45 8.96 3.99
N ILE A 67 14.38 9.02 4.78
CA ILE A 67 14.39 8.53 6.18
C ILE A 67 14.15 7.01 6.20
N GLU A 68 15.07 6.30 6.83
CA GLU A 68 14.91 4.86 7.08
C GLU A 68 14.06 4.59 8.32
N TYR A 69 12.98 3.84 8.13
CA TYR A 69 12.08 3.40 9.19
C TYR A 69 12.33 1.94 9.55
N ARG A 70 13.09 1.71 10.63
CA ARG A 70 13.56 0.38 11.06
C ARG A 70 12.45 -0.67 11.14
N PHE A 71 11.29 -0.30 11.71
CA PHE A 71 10.17 -1.20 12.00
C PHE A 71 9.04 -1.11 10.97
N LEU A 72 9.26 -0.44 9.83
CA LEU A 72 8.20 -0.20 8.86
C LEU A 72 7.54 -1.51 8.40
N SER A 73 8.33 -2.47 7.93
CA SER A 73 7.79 -3.74 7.42
C SER A 73 7.00 -4.50 8.48
N GLU A 74 7.52 -4.55 9.72
CA GLU A 74 6.87 -5.24 10.83
C GLU A 74 5.55 -4.56 11.21
N HIS A 75 5.54 -3.24 11.44
CA HIS A 75 4.32 -2.52 11.82
C HIS A 75 3.25 -2.54 10.73
N MET A 76 3.65 -2.39 9.46
CA MET A 76 2.71 -2.47 8.34
C MET A 76 2.12 -3.87 8.22
N PHE A 77 2.95 -4.90 8.39
CA PHE A 77 2.51 -6.29 8.39
C PHE A 77 1.52 -6.58 9.52
N GLU A 78 1.84 -6.23 10.77
CA GLU A 78 0.97 -6.47 11.93
C GLU A 78 -0.37 -5.73 11.76
N TYR A 79 -0.34 -4.46 11.31
CA TYR A 79 -1.56 -3.73 10.99
C TYR A 79 -2.41 -4.44 9.94
N MET A 80 -1.81 -4.91 8.83
CA MET A 80 -2.53 -5.61 7.77
C MET A 80 -3.13 -6.93 8.27
N VAL A 81 -2.39 -7.71 9.05
CA VAL A 81 -2.88 -8.97 9.60
C VAL A 81 -4.05 -8.73 10.55
N ASP A 82 -3.88 -7.83 11.52
CA ASP A 82 -4.88 -7.61 12.56
C ASP A 82 -6.15 -6.94 12.04
N SER A 83 -6.01 -5.95 11.15
CA SER A 83 -7.18 -5.26 10.59
C SER A 83 -7.87 -6.04 9.47
N LEU A 84 -7.10 -6.75 8.62
CA LEU A 84 -7.63 -7.32 7.38
C LEU A 84 -7.92 -8.80 7.48
N LEU A 85 -7.26 -9.57 8.35
CA LEU A 85 -7.49 -11.02 8.44
C LEU A 85 -8.52 -11.41 9.52
N TYR A 86 -8.97 -10.49 10.37
CA TYR A 86 -9.89 -10.79 11.49
C TYR A 86 -11.35 -11.16 11.11
N ARG A 87 -11.79 -10.91 9.86
CA ARG A 87 -13.12 -11.36 9.35
C ARG A 87 -12.97 -12.44 8.24
N PRO A 88 -13.87 -13.43 8.13
CA PRO A 88 -13.63 -14.63 7.33
C PRO A 88 -14.00 -14.55 5.84
N THR A 89 -14.61 -13.45 5.35
CA THR A 89 -15.15 -13.38 3.98
C THR A 89 -14.11 -12.83 2.99
N THR A 90 -13.79 -13.64 1.98
CA THR A 90 -12.49 -13.75 1.30
C THR A 90 -12.27 -12.94 0.00
N GLU A 91 -12.97 -11.83 -0.24
CA GLU A 91 -12.72 -11.03 -1.47
C GLU A 91 -12.25 -9.59 -1.19
N ASP A 92 -12.81 -8.91 -0.17
CA ASP A 92 -12.55 -7.48 0.07
C ASP A 92 -11.23 -7.16 0.80
N LYS A 93 -10.64 -8.13 1.50
CA LYS A 93 -9.53 -7.90 2.46
C LYS A 93 -8.16 -7.84 1.81
N CYS A 94 -8.00 -8.65 0.77
CA CYS A 94 -6.85 -8.62 -0.09
C CYS A 94 -6.73 -7.23 -0.72
N ALA A 95 -7.80 -6.68 -1.29
CA ALA A 95 -7.82 -5.33 -1.87
C ALA A 95 -7.38 -4.21 -0.90
N ALA A 96 -7.61 -4.36 0.41
CA ALA A 96 -7.19 -3.39 1.43
C ALA A 96 -5.70 -3.56 1.85
N ALA A 97 -5.20 -4.79 1.98
CA ALA A 97 -3.77 -5.08 2.24
C ALA A 97 -2.94 -4.58 1.06
N VAL A 98 -3.52 -4.79 -0.10
CA VAL A 98 -3.07 -4.31 -1.39
C VAL A 98 -3.05 -2.80 -1.40
N ASN A 99 -4.11 -2.05 -1.08
CA ASN A 99 -4.05 -0.57 -1.08
C ASN A 99 -2.92 0.01 -0.21
N VAL A 100 -2.57 -0.66 0.89
CA VAL A 100 -1.45 -0.30 1.77
C VAL A 100 -0.09 -0.66 1.13
N PHE A 101 0.04 -1.87 0.57
CA PHE A 101 1.20 -2.31 -0.21
C PHE A 101 1.42 -1.47 -1.48
N VAL A 102 0.33 -1.06 -2.13
CA VAL A 102 0.26 -0.24 -3.35
C VAL A 102 0.63 1.22 -3.06
N GLN A 103 0.21 1.77 -1.92
CA GLN A 103 0.67 3.09 -1.49
C GLN A 103 2.18 3.14 -1.31
N TRP A 104 2.80 2.00 -1.05
CA TRP A 104 4.23 1.86 -0.90
C TRP A 104 4.97 1.38 -2.16
N LEU A 105 4.29 0.71 -3.11
CA LEU A 105 4.74 0.54 -4.50
C LEU A 105 4.74 1.85 -5.31
N ASN A 106 4.68 3.03 -4.68
CA ASN A 106 5.09 4.28 -5.32
C ASN A 106 6.63 4.30 -5.54
N VAL A 107 7.11 3.31 -6.31
CA VAL A 107 8.38 3.21 -7.04
C VAL A 107 8.63 4.44 -7.91
N VAL A 108 7.55 5.16 -8.20
CA VAL A 108 7.42 6.53 -8.67
C VAL A 108 8.56 7.47 -8.20
N GLY A 109 8.95 7.48 -6.93
CA GLY A 109 10.03 8.35 -6.43
C GLY A 109 11.46 7.78 -6.50
N MET A 110 11.69 6.66 -7.19
CA MET A 110 12.99 5.97 -7.22
C MET A 110 13.94 6.46 -8.32
N TRP A 111 13.44 7.32 -9.20
CA TRP A 111 14.13 7.69 -10.44
C TRP A 111 15.01 8.93 -10.30
N ASN A 112 14.85 9.72 -9.23
CA ASN A 112 15.71 10.88 -8.96
C ASN A 112 15.99 11.16 -7.46
N SER A 113 17.17 11.75 -7.25
CA SER A 113 17.67 12.42 -6.03
C SER A 113 18.06 11.60 -4.80
N VAL A 114 17.84 10.27 -4.75
CA VAL A 114 18.27 9.45 -3.60
C VAL A 114 19.27 8.39 -4.00
N GLY A 115 20.34 8.24 -3.21
CA GLY A 115 21.44 7.28 -3.50
C GLY A 115 20.96 5.84 -3.63
N SER A 116 21.72 5.03 -4.38
CA SER A 116 21.44 3.61 -4.64
C SER A 116 21.16 2.79 -3.37
N ILE A 117 21.82 3.13 -2.26
CA ILE A 117 21.65 2.47 -0.95
C ILE A 117 20.21 2.61 -0.43
N TYR A 118 19.64 3.81 -0.50
CA TYR A 118 18.27 4.02 -0.01
C TYR A 118 17.23 3.40 -0.95
N LYS A 119 17.52 3.35 -2.25
CA LYS A 119 16.71 2.63 -3.23
C LYS A 119 16.64 1.14 -2.87
N GLU A 120 17.79 0.53 -2.60
CA GLU A 120 17.88 -0.86 -2.16
C GLU A 120 17.19 -1.09 -0.82
N TRP A 121 17.38 -0.19 0.15
CA TRP A 121 16.68 -0.25 1.43
C TRP A 121 15.15 -0.26 1.24
N ARG A 122 14.60 0.63 0.39
CA ARG A 122 13.17 0.67 0.10
C ARG A 122 12.68 -0.65 -0.50
N LEU A 123 13.35 -1.16 -1.53
CA LEU A 123 12.98 -2.43 -2.18
C LEU A 123 13.07 -3.62 -1.22
N LYS A 124 14.05 -3.62 -0.33
CA LYS A 124 14.15 -4.66 0.70
C LYS A 124 12.98 -4.63 1.68
N ARG A 125 12.45 -3.44 1.99
CA ARG A 125 11.21 -3.36 2.79
C ARG A 125 10.02 -3.93 2.01
N ILE A 126 10.01 -3.79 0.67
CA ILE A 126 9.07 -4.44 -0.29
C ILE A 126 8.99 -5.92 -0.09
N GLU A 127 10.13 -6.54 -0.29
CA GLU A 127 10.29 -7.97 -0.12
C GLU A 127 9.91 -8.41 1.31
N GLN A 128 10.48 -7.76 2.33
CA GLN A 128 10.24 -8.16 3.73
C GLN A 128 8.78 -8.10 4.17
N THR A 129 8.03 -7.08 3.75
CA THR A 129 6.63 -6.95 4.16
C THR A 129 5.77 -8.04 3.52
N TRP A 130 6.02 -8.36 2.24
CA TRP A 130 5.35 -9.45 1.55
C TRP A 130 5.71 -10.81 2.16
N ASP A 131 6.99 -11.03 2.48
CA ASP A 131 7.46 -12.28 3.07
C ASP A 131 6.85 -12.53 4.46
N LEU A 132 6.75 -11.49 5.30
CA LEU A 132 6.08 -11.58 6.59
C LEU A 132 4.61 -11.98 6.42
N PHE A 133 3.92 -11.34 5.47
CA PHE A 133 2.52 -11.63 5.13
C PHE A 133 2.33 -13.08 4.66
N HIS A 134 3.16 -13.52 3.72
CA HIS A 134 3.15 -14.88 3.19
C HIS A 134 3.44 -15.93 4.28
N GLN A 135 4.42 -15.67 5.15
CA GLN A 135 4.74 -16.56 6.26
C GLN A 135 3.62 -16.69 7.29
N LYS A 136 2.91 -15.60 7.59
CA LYS A 136 1.82 -15.61 8.57
C LYS A 136 0.64 -16.43 8.08
N LEU A 137 0.20 -16.17 6.84
CA LEU A 137 -0.95 -16.89 6.27
C LEU A 137 -0.67 -18.39 6.19
N ASN A 138 0.54 -18.80 5.80
CA ASN A 138 0.91 -20.22 5.74
C ASN A 138 0.99 -20.91 7.11
N LYS A 139 1.22 -20.16 8.19
CA LYS A 139 1.29 -20.69 9.56
C LYS A 139 -0.05 -20.68 10.29
N ASP A 140 -1.09 -20.04 9.75
CA ASP A 140 -2.41 -20.05 10.38
C ASP A 140 -3.01 -21.47 10.27
N GLU A 141 -3.16 -22.13 11.42
CA GLU A 141 -3.77 -23.45 11.52
C GLU A 141 -5.21 -23.41 12.04
N SER A 142 -5.72 -22.21 12.37
CA SER A 142 -7.05 -22.06 12.92
C SER A 142 -8.12 -22.34 11.85
N GLY A 143 -9.11 -23.18 12.18
CA GLY A 143 -10.25 -23.45 11.29
C GLY A 143 -10.04 -24.48 10.18
N LYS A 144 -8.96 -25.27 10.20
CA LYS A 144 -8.70 -26.32 9.19
C LYS A 144 -9.70 -27.48 9.28
N ALA A 145 -10.69 -27.49 8.39
CA ALA A 145 -11.64 -28.61 8.22
C ALA A 145 -11.15 -29.68 7.23
N TYR A 146 -10.12 -29.38 6.44
CA TYR A 146 -9.58 -30.24 5.38
C TYR A 146 -8.37 -31.06 5.84
N LEU A 147 -8.10 -32.16 5.13
CA LEU A 147 -6.84 -32.90 5.27
C LEU A 147 -5.66 -31.99 4.93
N PRO A 148 -4.51 -32.12 5.63
CA PRO A 148 -3.35 -31.22 5.44
C PRO A 148 -2.89 -31.08 3.98
N ALA A 149 -2.88 -32.17 3.21
CA ALA A 149 -2.45 -32.15 1.81
C ALA A 149 -3.41 -31.34 0.91
N ILE A 150 -4.72 -31.42 1.15
CA ILE A 150 -5.74 -30.66 0.41
C ILE A 150 -5.68 -29.19 0.82
N TYR A 151 -5.52 -28.94 2.12
CA TYR A 151 -5.39 -27.58 2.65
C TYR A 151 -4.18 -26.86 2.02
N ASN A 152 -3.01 -27.50 1.99
CA ASN A 152 -1.80 -26.89 1.44
C ASN A 152 -1.96 -26.54 -0.04
N LEU A 153 -2.63 -27.40 -0.84
CA LEU A 153 -2.89 -27.12 -2.25
C LEU A 153 -3.81 -25.90 -2.44
N ILE A 154 -4.89 -25.81 -1.65
CA ILE A 154 -5.82 -24.67 -1.70
C ILE A 154 -5.11 -23.39 -1.25
N GLN A 155 -4.30 -23.47 -0.20
CA GLN A 155 -3.51 -22.38 0.32
C GLN A 155 -2.53 -21.83 -0.73
N GLU A 156 -1.80 -22.71 -1.42
CA GLU A 156 -0.85 -22.32 -2.46
C GLU A 156 -1.53 -21.59 -3.63
N GLU A 157 -2.65 -22.10 -4.15
CA GLU A 157 -3.37 -21.42 -5.24
C GLU A 157 -3.97 -20.09 -4.77
N TYR A 158 -4.55 -20.05 -3.57
CA TYR A 158 -5.08 -18.81 -2.98
C TYR A 158 -3.98 -17.74 -2.83
N MET A 159 -2.81 -18.10 -2.31
CA MET A 159 -1.70 -17.15 -2.14
C MET A 159 -1.18 -16.62 -3.48
N LYS A 160 -1.19 -17.45 -4.51
CA LYS A 160 -0.81 -17.06 -5.87
C LYS A 160 -1.81 -16.08 -6.49
N GLU A 161 -3.11 -16.38 -6.42
CA GLU A 161 -4.16 -15.46 -6.90
C GLU A 161 -4.10 -14.12 -6.16
N LEU A 162 -3.97 -14.17 -4.83
CA LEU A 162 -3.80 -13.00 -3.98
C LEU A 162 -2.59 -12.16 -4.40
N PHE A 163 -1.44 -12.78 -4.65
CA PHE A 163 -0.25 -12.08 -5.12
C PHE A 163 -0.48 -11.36 -6.46
N HIS A 164 -1.11 -12.02 -7.43
CA HIS A 164 -1.35 -11.45 -8.75
C HIS A 164 -2.39 -10.32 -8.74
N ASP A 165 -3.42 -10.43 -7.91
CA ASP A 165 -4.38 -9.35 -7.70
C ASP A 165 -3.72 -8.16 -7.00
N THR A 166 -2.89 -8.44 -5.99
CA THR A 166 -2.09 -7.43 -5.29
C THR A 166 -1.26 -6.60 -6.26
N LEU A 167 -0.52 -7.29 -7.13
CA LEU A 167 0.30 -6.65 -8.14
C LEU A 167 -0.55 -5.87 -9.15
N GLY A 168 -1.68 -6.44 -9.59
CA GLY A 168 -2.59 -5.81 -10.54
C GLY A 168 -3.16 -4.48 -10.05
N PHE A 169 -3.67 -4.45 -8.82
CA PHE A 169 -4.12 -3.19 -8.19
C PHE A 169 -2.95 -2.24 -7.94
N GLY A 170 -1.78 -2.77 -7.57
CA GLY A 170 -0.51 -2.04 -7.42
C GLY A 170 -0.23 -1.16 -8.62
N VAL A 171 -0.12 -1.85 -9.75
CA VAL A 171 0.15 -1.28 -11.06
C VAL A 171 -0.96 -0.32 -11.49
N ALA A 172 -2.23 -0.67 -11.31
CA ALA A 172 -3.35 0.20 -11.67
C ALA A 172 -3.33 1.54 -10.92
N LYS A 173 -2.97 1.55 -9.63
CA LYS A 173 -2.81 2.80 -8.88
C LYS A 173 -1.57 3.57 -9.35
N MET A 174 -0.44 2.91 -9.64
CA MET A 174 0.74 3.60 -10.20
C MET A 174 0.36 4.35 -11.48
N ILE A 175 -0.30 3.67 -12.43
CA ILE A 175 -0.78 4.28 -13.68
C ILE A 175 -1.71 5.47 -13.39
N ARG A 176 -2.68 5.30 -12.48
CA ARG A 176 -3.62 6.38 -12.10
C ARG A 176 -2.93 7.58 -11.43
N ARG A 177 -1.85 7.38 -10.67
CA ARG A 177 -1.11 8.48 -10.02
C ARG A 177 -0.18 9.23 -10.97
N ILE A 178 0.20 8.61 -12.08
CA ILE A 178 1.02 9.24 -13.13
C ILE A 178 0.14 9.97 -14.15
N GLY A 179 -0.84 9.26 -14.72
CA GLY A 179 -1.66 9.78 -15.83
C GLY A 179 -3.06 10.26 -15.44
N GLY A 180 -3.44 10.16 -14.17
CA GLY A 180 -4.76 10.59 -13.67
C GLY A 180 -4.73 11.98 -13.02
N VAL A 181 -5.87 12.37 -12.46
CA VAL A 181 -6.09 13.73 -11.91
C VAL A 181 -5.32 13.98 -10.60
N ASP A 182 -5.18 12.93 -9.78
CA ASP A 182 -4.63 13.04 -8.42
C ASP A 182 -3.19 12.52 -8.36
N HIS A 183 -2.23 13.40 -8.62
CA HIS A 183 -0.79 13.11 -8.60
C HIS A 183 -0.24 12.86 -7.17
N VAL A 184 1.03 12.47 -7.08
CA VAL A 184 1.73 12.22 -5.80
C VAL A 184 2.89 13.19 -5.61
N GLU A 185 3.15 13.57 -4.35
CA GLU A 185 4.21 14.49 -3.95
C GLU A 185 5.60 14.00 -4.39
N ASP A 186 5.80 12.69 -4.53
CA ASP A 186 7.04 12.08 -5.02
C ASP A 186 7.47 12.61 -6.40
N PHE A 187 6.54 12.83 -7.34
CA PHE A 187 6.82 13.45 -8.63
C PHE A 187 6.67 14.97 -8.57
N GLU A 188 5.61 15.47 -7.93
CA GLU A 188 5.32 16.91 -7.90
C GLU A 188 6.37 17.74 -7.14
N SER A 189 7.14 17.11 -6.26
CA SER A 189 8.27 17.77 -5.59
C SER A 189 9.51 17.92 -6.49
N ILE A 190 9.57 17.23 -7.64
CA ILE A 190 10.65 17.37 -8.63
C ILE A 190 10.45 18.68 -9.39
N ARG A 191 11.31 19.66 -9.12
CA ARG A 191 11.21 21.02 -9.70
C ARG A 191 11.50 21.07 -11.19
N GLU A 192 12.43 20.24 -11.66
CA GLU A 192 12.84 20.24 -13.07
C GLU A 192 11.89 19.39 -13.92
N VAL A 193 11.21 20.04 -14.86
CA VAL A 193 10.10 19.42 -15.62
C VAL A 193 10.56 18.25 -16.49
N SER A 194 11.73 18.34 -17.13
CA SER A 194 12.32 17.26 -17.93
C SER A 194 12.58 16.03 -17.06
N ILE A 195 13.26 16.22 -15.93
CA ILE A 195 13.57 15.17 -14.97
C ILE A 195 12.29 14.50 -14.44
N ARG A 196 11.26 15.29 -14.14
CA ARG A 196 9.95 14.77 -13.72
C ARG A 196 9.30 13.93 -14.80
N ALA A 197 9.19 14.46 -16.02
CA ALA A 197 8.58 13.76 -17.15
C ALA A 197 9.29 12.44 -17.48
N ASP A 198 10.63 12.44 -17.45
CA ASP A 198 11.43 11.23 -17.66
C ASP A 198 11.19 10.19 -16.55
N SER A 199 11.07 10.65 -15.30
CA SER A 199 10.77 9.79 -14.15
C SER A 199 9.37 9.16 -14.24
N GLU A 200 8.39 9.97 -14.62
CA GLU A 200 7.00 9.54 -14.84
C GLU A 200 6.90 8.54 -16.00
N ALA A 201 7.58 8.80 -17.11
CA ALA A 201 7.62 7.92 -18.28
C ALA A 201 8.21 6.55 -17.92
N LYS A 202 9.35 6.51 -17.22
CA LYS A 202 9.99 5.26 -16.77
C LYS A 202 9.10 4.48 -15.80
N ALA A 203 8.46 5.17 -14.86
CA ALA A 203 7.55 4.54 -13.92
C ALA A 203 6.30 3.98 -14.63
N LEU A 204 5.79 4.67 -15.65
CA LEU A 204 4.64 4.24 -16.44
C LEU A 204 4.99 3.05 -17.35
N GLU A 205 6.18 3.04 -17.95
CA GLU A 205 6.68 1.92 -18.74
C GLU A 205 6.80 0.65 -17.89
N LEU A 206 7.44 0.76 -16.73
CA LEU A 206 7.53 -0.33 -15.76
C LEU A 206 6.13 -0.83 -15.35
N ALA A 207 5.23 0.08 -14.98
CA ALA A 207 3.86 -0.28 -14.60
C ALA A 207 3.15 -1.04 -15.74
N ASN A 208 3.29 -0.60 -16.99
CA ASN A 208 2.69 -1.27 -18.14
C ASN A 208 3.28 -2.66 -18.41
N SER A 209 4.59 -2.85 -18.23
CA SER A 209 5.23 -4.18 -18.31
C SER A 209 4.67 -5.10 -17.21
N HIS A 210 4.69 -4.64 -15.96
CA HIS A 210 4.16 -5.39 -14.81
C HIS A 210 2.68 -5.75 -14.99
N LEU A 211 1.86 -4.88 -15.59
CA LEU A 211 0.45 -5.18 -15.85
C LEU A 211 0.27 -6.37 -16.80
N LYS A 212 1.11 -6.43 -17.85
CA LYS A 212 1.06 -7.47 -18.90
C LYS A 212 1.62 -8.79 -18.40
N GLU A 213 2.64 -8.73 -17.57
CA GLU A 213 3.42 -9.88 -17.11
C GLU A 213 3.02 -10.37 -15.71
N LYS A 214 2.07 -9.71 -15.03
CA LYS A 214 1.74 -9.98 -13.62
C LYS A 214 1.52 -11.46 -13.27
N GLN A 215 0.94 -12.23 -14.19
CA GLN A 215 0.62 -13.64 -14.04
C GLN A 215 1.85 -14.56 -14.10
N GLN A 216 2.98 -14.05 -14.58
CA GLN A 216 4.23 -14.80 -14.74
C GLN A 216 5.12 -14.71 -13.50
N PHE A 217 4.92 -13.69 -12.65
CA PHE A 217 5.70 -13.56 -11.41
C PHE A 217 5.27 -14.63 -10.40
N LEU A 218 6.27 -15.31 -9.85
CA LEU A 218 6.17 -16.30 -8.79
C LEU A 218 6.58 -15.73 -7.43
N ALA A 219 7.38 -14.65 -7.43
CA ALA A 219 7.85 -14.02 -6.20
C ALA A 219 7.97 -12.50 -6.34
N ILE A 220 7.84 -11.80 -5.21
CA ILE A 220 8.00 -10.34 -5.14
C ILE A 220 9.41 -9.89 -5.58
N GLY A 221 10.42 -10.73 -5.38
CA GLY A 221 11.80 -10.51 -5.85
C GLY A 221 11.88 -10.26 -7.37
N GLU A 222 11.07 -10.97 -8.15
CA GLU A 222 11.03 -10.83 -9.62
C GLU A 222 10.35 -9.52 -10.04
N VAL A 223 9.40 -9.04 -9.24
CA VAL A 223 8.71 -7.74 -9.45
C VAL A 223 9.67 -6.57 -9.19
N ILE A 224 10.54 -6.67 -8.19
CA ILE A 224 11.47 -5.60 -7.80
C ILE A 224 12.79 -5.61 -8.57
N SER A 225 13.19 -6.75 -9.13
CA SER A 225 14.48 -6.91 -9.83
C SER A 225 14.64 -5.96 -11.03
N PRO A 226 13.66 -5.78 -11.93
CA PRO A 226 13.76 -4.80 -13.02
C PRO A 226 13.98 -3.38 -12.51
N ILE A 227 13.37 -3.01 -11.38
CA ILE A 227 13.50 -1.68 -10.76
C ILE A 227 14.94 -1.40 -10.38
N MET A 228 15.71 -2.41 -9.95
CA MET A 228 17.14 -2.29 -9.69
C MET A 228 17.97 -2.07 -10.95
N GLN A 229 17.57 -2.69 -12.06
CA GLN A 229 18.35 -2.75 -13.31
C GLN A 229 18.15 -1.56 -14.25
N VAL A 230 17.06 -0.80 -14.13
CA VAL A 230 16.89 0.42 -14.94
C VAL A 230 17.82 1.52 -14.43
N GLN A 231 19.09 1.38 -14.79
CA GLN A 231 20.19 2.33 -14.66
C GLN A 231 20.89 2.40 -16.02
N SER A 232 20.29 3.11 -16.96
CA SER A 232 20.98 3.71 -18.10
C SER A 232 20.23 4.96 -18.54
#